data_AF-A0A968L084-F1
#
_entry.id   AF-A0A968L084-F1
#
_cell.length_a   1.000
_cell.length_b   1.000
_cell.length_c   1.000
_cell.angle_alpha   90.00
_cell.angle_beta   90.00
_cell.angle_gamma   90.00
#
_symmetry.space_group_name_H-M   'P 1'
#
loop_
_entity.id
_entity.type
_entity.pdbx_description
1 polymer ?
#
loop_
_entity_poly.entity_id
_entity_poly.type
_entity_poly.pdbx_seq_one_letter_code
_entity_poly.pdbx_strand_id
1 'polypeptide(L)' 'MDEVGTPFCITVDTQTLQDETVTIRNRDSMEQVRISINGLLNFLLEKLR' A
#
# COMPACT_ATOMS: atom_id res chain seq x y z
N MET A 1 -7.15 2.87 16.34
CA MET A 1 -5.98 3.46 15.67
C MET A 1 -6.17 3.43 14.15
N ASP A 2 -7.28 4.02 13.69
CA ASP A 2 -7.63 4.30 12.29
C ASP A 2 -7.84 5.83 12.14
N GLU A 3 -7.29 6.59 13.09
CA GLU A 3 -7.77 7.91 13.50
C GLU A 3 -6.83 9.07 13.12
N VAL A 4 -5.77 8.80 12.34
CA VAL A 4 -4.81 9.82 11.92
C VAL A 4 -4.67 9.86 10.40
N GLY A 5 -5.78 10.03 9.69
CA GLY A 5 -5.74 10.56 8.32
C GLY A 5 -4.90 9.82 7.27
N THR A 6 -4.54 8.54 7.47
CA THR A 6 -3.79 7.76 6.48
C THR A 6 -4.77 7.13 5.49
N PRO A 7 -4.87 7.63 4.24
CA PRO A 7 -5.84 7.11 3.26
C PRO A 7 -5.51 5.69 2.78
N PHE A 8 -4.23 5.30 2.87
CA PHE A 8 -3.74 4.00 2.41
C PHE A 8 -3.14 3.21 3.59
N CYS A 9 -3.55 1.96 3.73
CA CYS A 9 -2.97 1.01 4.67
C CYS A 9 -2.08 0.02 3.89
N ILE A 10 -0.80 -0.08 4.22
CA ILE A 10 0.16 -0.93 3.50
C ILE A 10 0.51 -2.11 4.40
N THR A 11 0.21 -3.32 3.95
CA THR A 11 0.56 -4.56 4.63
C THR A 11 1.83 -5.13 4.02
N VAL A 12 2.83 -5.35 4.87
CA VAL A 12 4.11 -5.97 4.55
C VAL A 12 4.18 -7.29 5.32
N ASP A 13 4.14 -8.40 4.61
CA ASP A 13 4.20 -9.74 5.19
C ASP A 13 5.60 -10.35 4.96
N THR A 14 5.90 -11.49 5.58
CA THR A 14 7.14 -12.24 5.33
C THR A 14 7.30 -12.66 3.87
N GLN A 15 6.20 -12.77 3.13
CA GLN A 15 6.18 -13.03 1.70
C GLN A 15 6.72 -11.85 0.88
N THR A 16 6.64 -10.62 1.41
CA THR A 16 7.23 -9.43 0.80
C THR A 16 8.75 -9.53 0.72
N LEU A 17 9.40 -10.23 1.67
CA LEU A 17 10.85 -10.39 1.65
C LEU A 17 11.34 -11.36 0.56
N GLN A 18 10.46 -12.25 0.08
CA GLN A 18 10.77 -13.21 -0.99
C GLN A 18 10.31 -12.72 -2.36
N ASP A 19 9.12 -12.11 -2.45
CA ASP A 19 8.50 -11.69 -3.72
C ASP A 19 8.60 -10.19 -3.99
N GLU A 20 9.18 -9.40 -3.07
CA GLU A 20 9.28 -7.94 -3.16
C GLU A 20 7.93 -7.26 -3.45
N THR A 21 6.82 -7.84 -2.97
CA THR A 21 5.46 -7.33 -3.18
C THR A 21 4.77 -6.96 -1.87
N VAL A 22 4.03 -5.87 -1.88
CA VAL A 22 3.24 -5.34 -0.77
C VAL A 22 1.78 -5.25 -1.14
N THR A 23 0.90 -5.35 -0.15
CA THR A 23 -0.54 -5.18 -0.35
C THR A 23 -0.96 -3.82 0.18
N ILE A 24 -1.55 -3.00 -0.68
CA ILE A 24 -2.11 -1.70 -0.30
C ILE A 24 -3.62 -1.82 -0.23
N ARG A 25 -4.19 -1.43 0.90
CA ARG A 25 -5.61 -1.30 1.11
C ARG A 25 -6.00 0.17 1.16
N ASN A 26 -6.89 0.57 0.27
CA ASN A 26 -7.47 1.91 0.28
C ASN A 26 -8.66 1.93 1.25
N ARG A 27 -8.64 2.86 2.21
CA ARG A 27 -9.73 3.00 3.18
C ARG A 27 -11.02 3.52 2.54
N ASP A 28 -10.90 4.37 1.53
CA ASP A 28 -12.03 5.06 0.90
C ASP A 28 -12.80 4.12 -0.04
N SER A 29 -12.08 3.41 -0.91
CA SER A 29 -12.67 2.50 -1.90
C SER A 29 -12.85 1.06 -1.38
N MET A 30 -12.34 0.73 -0.18
CA MET A 30 -12.21 -0.63 0.35
C MET A 30 -11.43 -1.61 -0.54
N GLU A 31 -10.75 -1.12 -1.57
CA GLU A 31 -9.98 -1.91 -2.52
C GLU A 31 -8.64 -2.37 -1.93
N GLN A 32 -8.21 -3.55 -2.37
CA GLN A 32 -6.92 -4.14 -2.00
C GLN A 32 -6.15 -4.45 -3.27
N VAL A 33 -4.96 -3.86 -3.40
CA VAL A 33 -4.11 -4.01 -4.58
C VAL A 33 -2.74 -4.50 -4.14
N ARG A 34 -2.26 -5.60 -4.75
CA ARG A 34 -0.91 -6.10 -4.54
C ARG A 34 0.00 -5.52 -5.62
N ILE A 35 1.03 -4.79 -5.20
CA ILE A 35 2.01 -4.19 -6.11
C ILE A 35 3.42 -4.53 -5.64
N SER A 36 4.38 -4.49 -6.56
CA SER A 36 5.79 -4.59 -6.22
C SER A 36 6.25 -3.37 -5.43
N ILE A 37 7.16 -3.58 -4.47
CA ILE A 37 7.83 -2.53 -3.70
C ILE A 37 8.41 -1.45 -4.62
N ASN A 38 8.94 -1.86 -5.77
CA ASN A 38 9.52 -0.93 -6.74
C ASN A 38 8.48 0.07 -7.30
N GLY A 39 7.22 -0.36 -7.44
CA GLY A 39 6.10 0.48 -7.88
C GLY A 39 5.40 1.26 -6.75
N LEU A 40 5.66 0.90 -5.49
CA LEU A 40 5.02 1.53 -4.31
C LEU A 40 5.31 3.03 -4.24
N LEU A 41 6.55 3.43 -4.48
CA LEU A 41 6.98 4.81 -4.34
C LEU A 41 6.30 5.69 -5.41
N ASN A 42 6.19 5.19 -6.65
CA ASN A 42 5.47 5.88 -7.72
C ASN A 42 3.97 5.96 -7.43
N PHE A 43 3.37 4.85 -6.97
CA PHE A 43 1.94 4.81 -6.61
C PHE A 43 1.59 5.82 -5.52
N LEU A 44 2.40 5.92 -4.46
CA LEU A 44 2.22 6.90 -3.40
C LEU A 44 2.40 8.33 -3.91
N LEU A 45 3.42 8.59 -4.72
CA LEU A 45 3.64 9.92 -5.31
C LEU A 45 2.49 10.36 -6.22
N GLU A 46 1.90 9.46 -7.01
CA GLU A 46 0.75 9.77 -7.86
C GLU A 46 -0.52 10.04 -7.04
N LYS A 47 -0.70 9.34 -5.92
CA LYS A 47 -1.89 9.49 -5.05
C LYS A 47 -1.79 10.65 -4.05
N LEU A 48 -0.59 11.10 -3.70
CA LEU A 48 -0.34 12.23 -2.78
C LEU A 48 -0.19 13.58 -3.50
N ARG A 49 -0.22 13.59 -4.83
CA ARG A 49 -0.19 14.80 -5.66
C ARG A 49 -1.57 15.42 -5.79
#